data_AF-A0A495S0M4-F1
#
_entry.id   AF-A0A495S0M4-F1
#
_cell.length_a   1.000
_cell.length_b   1.000
_cell.length_c   1.000
_cell.angle_alpha   90.00
_cell.angle_beta   90.00
_cell.angle_gamma   90.00
#
_symmetry.space_group_name_H-M   'P 1'
#
loop_
_entity.id
_entity.type
_entity.pdbx_description
1 polymer ?
#
loop_
_entity_poly.entity_id
_entity_poly.type
_entity_poly.pdbx_seq_one_letter_code
_entity_poly.pdbx_strand_id
1 'polypeptide(L)'
;MKIKKIAAFGAAFGIVIAGLSVASAANADPVTDGYAFVGSDTLQDAVGALANGTNVTGPSVRTLGAGKFVASWNAFTPGISGGRGLIQTKSGTAAFPRPTGSGDGKKSLLASIGGVTGTNHTWAAPTYTFNGASDGLNGNYTINTNTVDGARSSDGPTAGNESDGVLYYVPFGQDAVTYALKVGSNVDASAVSAAQSLTASQLEAIYKASSPTPIGSSDDVIVPVEPQAGSGTRKFWNKALNSADHSTEISIGAAVVSGGPENDGTNSTLAAAAGADKIAIIPFSVASYIAQNNLDNTQSGFAAKGIVNTTTGLSLGSLGGVAGYTGSGHALTPNTSYYSGSNPFSRTTYVIVSYDRVNPSSSNYDKGLANAVDPTIPTSLAYWSAGDNGTAATSEKVKKTFGFAKPVSAAKRSN
;
A
#
# COMPACT_ATOMS: atom_id res chain seq x y z
N MET A 1 -42.70 47.00 -18.86
CA MET A 1 -41.97 46.33 -19.96
C MET A 1 -41.19 45.16 -19.35
N LYS A 2 -41.04 44.08 -20.11
CA LYS A 2 -40.78 42.68 -19.71
C LYS A 2 -39.48 42.45 -18.91
N ILE A 3 -39.58 41.59 -17.89
CA ILE A 3 -38.48 40.85 -17.25
C ILE A 3 -37.87 39.88 -18.28
N LYS A 4 -36.54 39.88 -18.43
CA LYS A 4 -35.79 38.78 -19.05
C LYS A 4 -34.49 38.50 -18.28
N LYS A 5 -34.52 37.36 -17.58
CA LYS A 5 -33.47 36.35 -17.34
C LYS A 5 -32.04 36.73 -17.73
N ILE A 6 -31.11 36.72 -16.76
CA ILE A 6 -29.85 35.95 -16.82
C ILE A 6 -29.63 35.36 -15.42
N ALA A 7 -29.72 34.03 -15.33
CA ALA A 7 -29.24 33.22 -14.23
C ALA A 7 -28.36 32.14 -14.88
N ALA A 8 -27.06 32.12 -14.55
CA ALA A 8 -26.22 30.94 -14.70
C ALA A 8 -24.84 31.14 -14.04
N PHE A 9 -24.71 30.57 -12.85
CA PHE A 9 -23.55 29.82 -12.34
C PHE A 9 -22.14 30.44 -12.42
N GLY A 10 -21.85 31.25 -11.40
CA GLY A 10 -20.53 31.26 -10.76
C GLY A 10 -20.63 30.60 -9.39
N ALA A 11 -20.03 29.43 -9.22
CA ALA A 11 -19.76 28.84 -7.91
C ALA A 11 -18.24 28.84 -7.70
N ALA A 12 -17.72 30.01 -7.36
CA ALA A 12 -16.44 30.20 -6.71
C ALA A 12 -16.68 31.19 -5.57
N PHE A 13 -16.48 30.71 -4.32
CA PHE A 13 -16.52 31.45 -3.03
C PHE A 13 -17.88 32.12 -2.71
N GLY A 14 -18.67 31.72 -1.71
CA GLY A 14 -18.35 31.48 -0.30
C GLY A 14 -18.87 32.65 0.55
N ILE A 15 -19.83 32.43 1.46
CA ILE A 15 -20.04 33.15 2.74
C ILE A 15 -21.03 32.35 3.64
N VAL A 16 -20.46 31.84 4.74
CA VAL A 16 -20.91 31.86 6.14
C VAL A 16 -22.40 31.71 6.48
N ILE A 17 -22.75 30.62 7.17
CA ILE A 17 -23.63 30.66 8.34
C ILE A 17 -22.86 30.08 9.52
N ALA A 18 -22.73 30.89 10.56
CA ALA A 18 -22.06 30.58 11.81
C ALA A 18 -22.86 29.56 12.64
N GLY A 19 -22.21 28.46 12.99
CA GLY A 19 -22.62 27.53 14.03
C GLY A 19 -21.36 26.81 14.48
N LEU A 20 -20.86 27.17 15.66
CA LEU A 20 -19.63 26.67 16.29
C LEU A 20 -19.68 25.15 16.48
N SER A 21 -19.32 24.43 15.44
CA SER A 21 -18.71 23.11 15.53
C SER A 21 -17.40 23.24 14.76
N VAL A 22 -16.30 22.90 15.41
CA VAL A 22 -14.99 22.83 14.75
C VAL A 22 -15.04 21.59 13.85
N ALA A 23 -15.76 21.68 12.74
CA ALA A 23 -15.67 20.70 11.68
C ALA A 23 -14.25 20.82 11.14
N SER A 24 -13.43 19.80 11.39
CA SER A 24 -12.15 19.63 10.70
C SER A 24 -12.38 19.86 9.21
N ALA A 25 -11.60 20.75 8.60
CA ALA A 25 -11.71 21.03 7.17
C ALA A 25 -11.79 19.71 6.41
N ALA A 26 -12.80 19.55 5.55
CA ALA A 26 -12.87 18.40 4.66
C ALA A 26 -11.57 18.37 3.85
N ASN A 27 -10.71 17.39 4.14
CA ASN A 27 -9.41 17.26 3.51
C ASN A 27 -9.65 16.68 2.12
N ALA A 28 -10.00 17.54 1.16
CA ALA A 28 -10.14 17.15 -0.23
C ALA A 28 -8.75 16.73 -0.74
N ASP A 29 -8.63 15.50 -1.28
CA ASP A 29 -7.39 15.08 -1.93
C ASP A 29 -7.02 16.10 -3.02
N PRO A 30 -5.71 16.36 -3.22
CA PRO A 30 -5.30 17.20 -4.32
C PRO A 30 -5.68 16.57 -5.65
N VAL A 31 -5.95 17.42 -6.63
CA VAL A 31 -6.11 17.04 -8.04
C VAL A 31 -4.78 17.36 -8.75
N THR A 32 -4.27 16.46 -9.60
CA THR A 32 -3.01 16.66 -10.33
C THR A 32 -3.23 16.91 -11.83
N ASP A 33 -2.33 17.70 -12.42
CA ASP A 33 -2.11 17.82 -13.87
C ASP A 33 -1.00 16.88 -14.39
N GLY A 34 -0.33 16.16 -13.47
CA GLY A 34 0.73 15.21 -13.74
C GLY A 34 0.26 13.75 -13.79
N TYR A 35 1.06 12.86 -13.19
CA TYR A 35 0.84 11.41 -13.21
C TYR A 35 0.25 10.92 -11.89
N ALA A 36 -0.89 10.25 -11.94
CA ALA A 36 -1.61 9.80 -10.77
C ALA A 36 -1.37 8.32 -10.43
N PHE A 37 -0.85 8.06 -9.22
CA PHE A 37 -0.63 6.73 -8.67
C PHE A 37 -1.54 6.45 -7.47
N VAL A 38 -2.18 5.27 -7.47
CA VAL A 38 -3.15 4.80 -6.46
C VAL A 38 -2.88 3.34 -6.09
N GLY A 39 -3.55 2.78 -5.08
CA GLY A 39 -3.45 1.36 -4.72
C GLY A 39 -2.79 1.12 -3.37
N SER A 40 -2.02 0.03 -3.25
CA SER A 40 -1.51 -0.49 -1.97
C SER A 40 -0.84 0.56 -1.08
N ASP A 41 -1.15 0.50 0.21
CA ASP A 41 -0.49 1.27 1.27
C ASP A 41 0.94 0.80 1.58
N THR A 42 1.32 -0.42 1.18
CA THR A 42 2.68 -0.96 1.40
C THR A 42 3.73 -0.03 0.79
N LEU A 43 3.46 0.53 -0.38
CA LEU A 43 4.34 1.47 -1.07
C LEU A 43 3.96 2.94 -0.83
N GLN A 44 2.85 3.22 -0.13
CA GLN A 44 2.28 4.57 -0.07
C GLN A 44 3.26 5.58 0.50
N ASP A 45 3.93 5.26 1.61
CA ASP A 45 4.80 6.23 2.28
C ASP A 45 6.01 6.57 1.40
N ALA A 46 6.66 5.57 0.80
CA ALA A 46 7.84 5.77 -0.05
C ALA A 46 7.49 6.47 -1.37
N VAL A 47 6.41 6.04 -2.04
CA VAL A 47 5.95 6.67 -3.28
C VAL A 47 5.39 8.07 -3.01
N GLY A 48 4.69 8.27 -1.90
CA GLY A 48 4.22 9.57 -1.43
C GLY A 48 5.36 10.55 -1.16
N ALA A 49 6.42 10.09 -0.50
CA ALA A 49 7.61 10.91 -0.26
C ALA A 49 8.34 11.28 -1.56
N LEU A 50 8.48 10.35 -2.50
CA LEU A 50 9.08 10.62 -3.80
C LEU A 50 8.21 11.52 -4.69
N ALA A 51 6.88 11.41 -4.60
CA ALA A 51 5.92 12.28 -5.27
C ALA A 51 5.96 13.70 -4.71
N ASN A 52 5.89 13.83 -3.38
CA ASN A 52 5.90 15.12 -2.68
C ASN A 52 7.29 15.77 -2.65
N GLY A 53 8.35 15.02 -2.95
CA GLY A 53 9.72 15.44 -2.77
C GLY A 53 10.13 15.32 -1.30
N THR A 54 11.27 14.69 -1.05
CA THR A 54 11.77 14.43 0.30
C THR A 54 13.25 14.74 0.43
N ASN A 55 13.66 15.22 1.59
CA ASN A 55 15.05 15.47 1.98
C ASN A 55 15.51 14.51 3.07
N VAL A 56 14.81 13.37 3.24
CA VAL A 56 15.14 12.36 4.27
C VAL A 56 16.56 11.79 4.14
N THR A 57 17.14 11.91 2.95
CA THR A 57 18.49 11.47 2.64
C THR A 57 19.51 12.62 2.61
N GLY A 58 19.09 13.85 2.92
CA GLY A 58 19.89 15.08 2.83
C GLY A 58 19.44 15.96 1.65
N PRO A 59 19.83 15.65 0.39
CA PRO A 59 19.34 16.35 -0.80
C PRO A 59 17.84 16.14 -1.03
N SER A 60 17.19 17.10 -1.68
CA SER A 60 15.79 16.92 -2.12
C SER A 60 15.72 15.94 -3.29
N VAL A 61 14.99 14.84 -3.10
CA VAL A 61 14.71 13.82 -4.11
C VAL A 61 13.22 13.83 -4.41
N ARG A 62 12.88 14.04 -5.68
CA ARG A 62 11.50 14.00 -6.18
C ARG A 62 11.46 13.27 -7.52
N THR A 63 10.47 12.41 -7.71
CA THR A 63 10.21 11.80 -9.01
C THR A 63 9.41 12.75 -9.88
N LEU A 64 9.88 12.94 -11.12
CA LEU A 64 9.22 13.72 -12.15
C LEU A 64 9.09 12.89 -13.42
N GLY A 65 7.98 13.07 -14.14
CA GLY A 65 7.81 12.55 -15.48
C GLY A 65 7.92 13.68 -16.51
N ALA A 66 9.05 13.79 -17.18
CA ALA A 66 9.31 14.87 -18.16
C ALA A 66 8.94 16.29 -17.65
N GLY A 67 9.26 16.59 -16.39
CA GLY A 67 8.98 17.88 -15.75
C GLY A 67 7.61 17.98 -15.06
N LYS A 68 6.70 17.03 -15.28
CA LYS A 68 5.42 16.95 -14.54
C LYS A 68 5.58 16.17 -13.24
N PHE A 69 4.76 16.51 -12.25
CA PHE A 69 4.76 15.82 -10.96
C PHE A 69 4.20 14.41 -11.08
N VAL A 70 4.80 13.48 -10.34
CA VAL A 70 4.12 12.26 -9.92
C VAL A 70 3.37 12.58 -8.64
N ALA A 71 2.10 12.21 -8.58
CA ALA A 71 1.24 12.33 -7.41
C ALA A 71 0.81 10.94 -6.94
N SER A 72 0.66 10.80 -5.63
CA SER A 72 0.36 9.52 -4.96
C SER A 72 -0.77 9.75 -3.98
N TRP A 73 -1.93 9.13 -4.22
CA TRP A 73 -3.07 9.22 -3.31
C TRP A 73 -2.94 8.17 -2.23
N ASN A 74 -3.30 8.53 -1.00
CA ASN A 74 -3.33 7.58 0.10
C ASN A 74 -4.36 6.47 -0.18
N ALA A 75 -4.08 5.27 0.29
CA ALA A 75 -4.94 4.10 0.22
C ALA A 75 -6.12 4.23 1.17
N PHE A 76 -5.98 4.94 2.29
CA PHE A 76 -7.07 5.24 3.23
C PHE A 76 -7.22 6.74 3.42
N THR A 77 -8.43 7.17 3.78
CA THR A 77 -8.70 8.58 4.03
C THR A 77 -7.96 9.01 5.30
N PRO A 78 -7.07 10.03 5.23
CA PRO A 78 -6.33 10.48 6.40
C PRO A 78 -7.25 10.87 7.56
N GLY A 79 -6.92 10.41 8.77
CA GLY A 79 -7.67 10.75 9.98
C GLY A 79 -9.01 10.02 10.15
N ILE A 80 -9.36 9.09 9.27
CA ILE A 80 -10.56 8.25 9.41
C ILE A 80 -10.13 6.78 9.46
N SER A 81 -10.18 6.18 10.66
CA SER A 81 -9.84 4.76 10.87
C SER A 81 -10.71 3.86 9.98
N GLY A 82 -10.08 3.11 9.07
CA GLY A 82 -10.77 2.26 8.09
C GLY A 82 -11.67 3.01 7.11
N GLY A 83 -11.63 4.35 7.12
CA GLY A 83 -12.44 5.19 6.26
C GLY A 83 -11.96 5.13 4.82
N ARG A 84 -12.82 4.65 3.95
CA ARG A 84 -12.66 4.77 2.50
C ARG A 84 -13.52 5.93 2.02
N GLY A 85 -12.96 6.77 1.15
CA GLY A 85 -13.63 7.93 0.56
C GLY A 85 -13.63 7.84 -0.96
N LEU A 86 -14.25 8.81 -1.62
CA LEU A 86 -14.07 9.03 -3.04
C LEU A 86 -12.83 9.92 -3.27
N ILE A 87 -12.12 9.67 -4.35
CA ILE A 87 -11.02 10.52 -4.83
C ILE A 87 -11.31 11.01 -6.24
N GLN A 88 -10.79 12.19 -6.56
CA GLN A 88 -10.67 12.68 -7.92
C GLN A 88 -9.19 12.96 -8.16
N THR A 89 -8.59 12.24 -9.10
CA THR A 89 -7.14 12.34 -9.34
C THR A 89 -6.80 13.43 -10.35
N LYS A 90 -7.66 13.67 -11.35
CA LYS A 90 -7.46 14.68 -12.40
C LYS A 90 -8.66 15.61 -12.54
N SER A 91 -8.38 16.83 -12.98
CA SER A 91 -9.43 17.84 -13.13
C SER A 91 -10.38 17.44 -14.25
N GLY A 92 -11.69 17.58 -14.01
CA GLY A 92 -12.73 17.23 -14.98
C GLY A 92 -13.04 15.74 -15.11
N THR A 93 -12.40 14.85 -14.32
CA THR A 93 -12.78 13.43 -14.25
C THR A 93 -13.82 13.18 -13.15
N ALA A 94 -14.62 12.13 -13.28
CA ALA A 94 -15.51 11.71 -12.20
C ALA A 94 -14.70 11.26 -10.95
N ALA A 95 -15.28 11.47 -9.78
CA ALA A 95 -14.75 10.89 -8.55
C ALA A 95 -15.07 9.39 -8.48
N PHE A 96 -14.17 8.61 -7.90
CA PHE A 96 -14.29 7.16 -7.77
C PHE A 96 -13.76 6.67 -6.42
N PRO A 97 -14.11 5.46 -5.95
CA PRO A 97 -13.66 4.96 -4.67
C PRO A 97 -12.14 4.91 -4.59
N ARG A 98 -11.60 5.39 -3.46
CA ARG A 98 -10.17 5.35 -3.14
C ARG A 98 -9.67 3.91 -3.26
N PRO A 99 -8.68 3.62 -4.13
CA PRO A 99 -8.13 2.27 -4.24
C PRO A 99 -7.27 1.94 -3.01
N THR A 100 -7.67 0.91 -2.26
CA THR A 100 -7.12 0.65 -0.91
C THR A 100 -6.21 -0.57 -0.83
N GLY A 101 -5.86 -1.17 -1.97
CA GLY A 101 -5.01 -2.35 -2.06
C GLY A 101 -4.49 -2.57 -3.47
N SER A 102 -3.57 -3.53 -3.63
CA SER A 102 -2.97 -3.90 -4.93
C SER A 102 -4.02 -4.26 -5.98
N GLY A 103 -5.08 -4.99 -5.57
CA GLY A 103 -6.16 -5.39 -6.47
C GLY A 103 -6.97 -4.20 -6.98
N ASP A 104 -7.33 -3.28 -6.09
CA ASP A 104 -8.10 -2.09 -6.44
C ASP A 104 -7.28 -1.15 -7.33
N GLY A 105 -6.01 -0.91 -6.99
CA GLY A 105 -5.13 -0.06 -7.80
C GLY A 105 -5.00 -0.58 -9.24
N LYS A 106 -4.78 -1.88 -9.42
CA LYS A 106 -4.72 -2.52 -10.74
C LYS A 106 -6.03 -2.36 -11.52
N LYS A 107 -7.18 -2.59 -10.87
CA LYS A 107 -8.49 -2.43 -11.51
C LYS A 107 -8.76 -0.98 -11.90
N SER A 108 -8.40 -0.01 -11.06
CA SER A 108 -8.54 1.41 -11.39
C SER A 108 -7.65 1.84 -12.56
N LEU A 109 -6.42 1.33 -12.63
CA LEU A 109 -5.53 1.54 -13.77
C LEU A 109 -6.10 0.92 -15.05
N LEU A 110 -6.57 -0.34 -15.00
CA LEU A 110 -7.21 -1.02 -16.12
C LEU A 110 -8.47 -0.29 -16.61
N ALA A 111 -9.28 0.25 -15.70
CA ALA A 111 -10.44 1.06 -16.08
C ALA A 111 -10.00 2.38 -16.76
N SER A 112 -8.95 3.03 -16.25
CA SER A 112 -8.39 4.29 -16.79
C SER A 112 -7.72 4.15 -18.17
N ILE A 113 -7.31 2.95 -18.57
CA ILE A 113 -6.84 2.70 -19.94
C ILE A 113 -7.98 2.36 -20.92
N GLY A 114 -9.22 2.31 -20.43
CA GLY A 114 -10.40 2.00 -21.23
C GLY A 114 -10.81 0.54 -21.24
N GLY A 115 -10.39 -0.26 -20.24
CA GLY A 115 -10.66 -1.70 -20.18
C GLY A 115 -9.88 -2.50 -21.23
N VAL A 116 -9.95 -3.83 -21.15
CA VAL A 116 -9.35 -4.74 -22.13
C VAL A 116 -10.23 -5.95 -22.28
N THR A 117 -10.49 -6.35 -23.52
CA THR A 117 -11.14 -7.62 -23.84
C THR A 117 -10.12 -8.51 -24.52
N GLY A 118 -9.68 -9.57 -23.84
CA GLY A 118 -8.80 -10.61 -24.37
C GLY A 118 -9.43 -12.00 -24.21
N THR A 119 -8.82 -13.03 -24.81
CA THR A 119 -9.29 -14.43 -24.79
C THR A 119 -9.36 -15.03 -23.38
N ASN A 120 -8.56 -14.50 -22.44
CA ASN A 120 -8.44 -14.98 -21.06
C ASN A 120 -8.89 -13.95 -20.00
N HIS A 121 -9.19 -12.70 -20.40
CA HIS A 121 -9.54 -11.62 -19.47
C HIS A 121 -10.58 -10.68 -20.08
N THR A 122 -11.73 -10.58 -19.41
CA THR A 122 -12.74 -9.55 -19.70
C THR A 122 -12.68 -8.50 -18.60
N TRP A 123 -11.93 -7.41 -18.83
CA TRP A 123 -11.97 -6.22 -17.99
C TRP A 123 -12.91 -5.21 -18.64
N ALA A 124 -14.17 -5.19 -18.19
CA ALA A 124 -15.19 -4.32 -18.76
C ALA A 124 -14.79 -2.83 -18.68
N ALA A 125 -14.76 -2.18 -19.84
CA ALA A 125 -14.61 -0.73 -19.99
C ALA A 125 -15.91 0.01 -19.61
N PRO A 126 -15.85 1.27 -19.11
CA PRO A 126 -14.98 1.83 -18.07
C PRO A 126 -15.65 1.72 -16.68
N THR A 127 -16.41 0.65 -16.43
CA THR A 127 -17.16 0.48 -15.18
C THR A 127 -16.35 -0.35 -14.18
N TYR A 128 -15.87 0.31 -13.14
CA TYR A 128 -15.30 -0.31 -11.96
C TYR A 128 -16.42 -0.61 -10.96
N THR A 129 -16.77 -1.88 -10.79
CA THR A 129 -17.65 -2.29 -9.68
C THR A 129 -16.82 -2.38 -8.41
N PHE A 130 -17.13 -1.52 -7.45
CA PHE A 130 -16.51 -1.53 -6.14
C PHE A 130 -17.40 -2.29 -5.16
N ASN A 131 -16.82 -3.29 -4.48
CA ASN A 131 -17.51 -4.02 -3.41
C ASN A 131 -17.06 -3.47 -2.05
N GLY A 132 -17.56 -2.27 -1.72
CA GLY A 132 -17.28 -1.53 -0.48
C GLY A 132 -18.43 -1.59 0.52
N ALA A 133 -18.98 -2.79 0.77
CA ALA A 133 -20.17 -2.95 1.61
C ALA A 133 -19.98 -2.40 3.04
N SER A 134 -18.76 -2.47 3.58
CA SER A 134 -18.40 -1.99 4.93
C SER A 134 -18.36 -0.46 5.06
N ASP A 135 -18.29 0.25 3.93
CA ASP A 135 -17.97 1.67 3.83
C ASP A 135 -19.05 2.45 3.05
N GLY A 136 -20.15 1.79 2.68
CA GLY A 136 -21.28 2.41 1.99
C GLY A 136 -20.98 2.83 0.54
N LEU A 137 -19.83 2.40 0.00
CA LEU A 137 -19.38 2.70 -1.37
C LEU A 137 -19.67 1.54 -2.34
N ASN A 138 -20.58 0.63 -1.99
CA ASN A 138 -20.93 -0.48 -2.89
C ASN A 138 -21.66 0.07 -4.13
N GLY A 139 -21.08 -0.15 -5.31
CA GLY A 139 -21.68 0.39 -6.53
C GLY A 139 -20.80 0.30 -7.78
N ASN A 140 -21.38 0.73 -8.89
CA ASN A 140 -20.69 0.85 -10.17
C ASN A 140 -20.19 2.29 -10.34
N TYR A 141 -18.88 2.43 -10.52
CA TYR A 141 -18.23 3.72 -10.73
C TYR A 141 -17.61 3.75 -12.11
N THR A 142 -17.83 4.84 -12.83
CA THR A 142 -17.15 5.05 -14.11
C THR A 142 -15.82 5.75 -13.85
N ILE A 143 -14.73 5.08 -14.20
CA ILE A 143 -13.40 5.70 -14.18
C ILE A 143 -13.10 6.11 -15.62
N ASN A 144 -13.10 7.42 -15.87
CA ASN A 144 -12.80 7.96 -17.20
C ASN A 144 -11.37 7.57 -17.62
N THR A 145 -11.14 7.52 -18.92
CA THR A 145 -9.79 7.33 -19.43
C THR A 145 -8.85 8.43 -18.94
N ASN A 146 -7.57 8.11 -18.77
CA ASN A 146 -6.53 9.01 -18.28
C ASN A 146 -6.73 9.52 -16.84
N THR A 147 -7.57 8.89 -16.02
CA THR A 147 -7.76 9.29 -14.60
C THR A 147 -6.62 8.78 -13.70
N VAL A 148 -6.16 7.57 -13.94
CA VAL A 148 -5.05 6.90 -13.22
C VAL A 148 -3.94 6.54 -14.21
N ASP A 149 -2.70 6.87 -13.88
CA ASP A 149 -1.52 6.62 -14.73
C ASP A 149 -0.68 5.44 -14.23
N GLY A 150 -0.76 5.11 -12.93
CA GLY A 150 -0.11 3.94 -12.38
C GLY A 150 -0.78 3.41 -11.11
N ALA A 151 -0.42 2.17 -10.76
CA ALA A 151 -0.87 1.50 -9.55
C ALA A 151 0.31 1.06 -8.69
N ARG A 152 0.18 1.20 -7.37
CA ARG A 152 1.09 0.62 -6.38
C ARG A 152 0.62 -0.78 -6.04
N SER A 153 1.52 -1.75 -6.12
CA SER A 153 1.20 -3.15 -5.90
C SER A 153 2.27 -3.86 -5.08
N SER A 154 1.84 -4.51 -4.02
CA SER A 154 2.65 -5.44 -3.26
C SER A 154 2.61 -6.87 -3.81
N ASP A 155 1.88 -7.10 -4.91
CA ASP A 155 1.81 -8.36 -5.67
C ASP A 155 2.42 -8.20 -7.08
N GLY A 156 3.07 -9.27 -7.56
CA GLY A 156 3.54 -9.38 -8.93
C GLY A 156 2.45 -9.78 -9.94
N PRO A 157 2.81 -9.93 -11.23
CA PRO A 157 1.92 -10.50 -12.23
C PRO A 157 1.61 -11.97 -11.91
N THR A 158 0.42 -12.43 -12.28
CA THR A 158 0.06 -13.85 -12.20
C THR A 158 0.69 -14.59 -13.38
N ALA A 159 1.41 -15.68 -13.09
CA ALA A 159 1.99 -16.57 -14.10
C ALA A 159 0.91 -17.08 -15.08
N GLY A 160 1.18 -16.98 -16.38
CA GLY A 160 0.27 -17.35 -17.47
C GLY A 160 -0.55 -16.20 -18.04
N ASN A 161 -0.49 -15.00 -17.45
CA ASN A 161 -1.17 -13.80 -17.96
C ASN A 161 -0.20 -12.79 -18.57
N GLU A 162 1.07 -13.14 -18.76
CA GLU A 162 2.11 -12.26 -19.30
C GLU A 162 2.00 -11.94 -20.80
N SER A 163 1.04 -12.59 -21.47
CA SER A 163 0.89 -12.59 -22.93
C SER A 163 0.08 -11.42 -23.50
N ASP A 164 -0.68 -10.69 -22.69
CA ASP A 164 -1.65 -9.71 -23.19
C ASP A 164 -1.06 -8.29 -23.26
N GLY A 165 0.08 -8.06 -22.60
CA GLY A 165 0.95 -6.90 -22.82
C GLY A 165 0.32 -5.57 -22.44
N VAL A 166 -0.69 -5.55 -21.59
CA VAL A 166 -1.46 -4.34 -21.26
C VAL A 166 -0.81 -3.56 -20.14
N LEU A 167 -0.44 -4.28 -19.08
CA LEU A 167 0.16 -3.74 -17.88
C LEU A 167 1.66 -4.05 -17.88
N TYR A 168 2.41 -3.12 -17.29
CA TYR A 168 3.84 -3.24 -17.13
C TYR A 168 4.22 -3.14 -15.66
N TYR A 169 4.68 -4.25 -15.10
CA TYR A 169 5.09 -4.37 -13.72
C TYR A 169 6.57 -3.98 -13.61
N VAL A 170 6.81 -2.84 -12.98
CA VAL A 170 8.16 -2.30 -12.78
C VAL A 170 8.56 -2.51 -11.32
N PRO A 171 9.62 -3.28 -11.03
CA PRO A 171 10.08 -3.50 -9.67
C PRO A 171 10.37 -2.18 -8.95
N PHE A 172 9.71 -1.97 -7.81
CA PHE A 172 9.91 -0.78 -6.97
C PHE A 172 11.00 -1.02 -5.93
N GLY A 173 10.89 -2.13 -5.20
CA GLY A 173 11.77 -2.51 -4.09
C GLY A 173 11.42 -3.91 -3.57
N GLN A 174 12.37 -4.55 -2.90
CA GLN A 174 12.12 -5.75 -2.11
C GLN A 174 11.56 -5.34 -0.75
N ASP A 175 10.44 -5.93 -0.38
CA ASP A 175 9.79 -5.86 0.93
C ASP A 175 9.88 -7.24 1.60
N ALA A 176 9.63 -7.28 2.90
CA ALA A 176 9.34 -8.50 3.61
C ALA A 176 8.09 -8.32 4.47
N VAL A 177 7.39 -9.41 4.72
CA VAL A 177 6.19 -9.42 5.55
C VAL A 177 6.47 -10.23 6.81
N THR A 178 6.11 -9.68 7.94
CA THR A 178 6.01 -10.41 9.21
C THR A 178 4.62 -10.15 9.78
N TYR A 179 4.40 -10.38 11.06
CA TYR A 179 3.18 -10.04 11.75
C TYR A 179 3.43 -8.94 12.77
N ALA A 180 2.50 -7.99 12.88
CA ALA A 180 2.46 -7.04 13.98
C ALA A 180 1.64 -7.64 15.14
N LEU A 181 2.07 -7.40 16.37
CA LEU A 181 1.39 -7.79 17.59
C LEU A 181 0.71 -6.57 18.20
N LYS A 182 -0.56 -6.73 18.55
CA LYS A 182 -1.27 -5.82 19.46
C LYS A 182 -1.66 -6.60 20.70
N VAL A 183 -1.05 -6.22 21.82
CA VAL A 183 -1.27 -6.85 23.12
C VAL A 183 -2.46 -6.19 23.80
N GLY A 184 -3.44 -7.00 24.20
CA GLY A 184 -4.58 -6.55 24.99
C GLY A 184 -4.25 -6.33 26.47
N SER A 185 -5.27 -6.05 27.27
CA SER A 185 -5.10 -5.94 28.73
C SER A 185 -4.92 -7.32 29.38
N ASN A 186 -4.25 -7.37 30.53
CA ASN A 186 -4.08 -8.57 31.36
C ASN A 186 -3.29 -9.73 30.72
N VAL A 187 -2.58 -9.48 29.63
CA VAL A 187 -1.75 -10.52 28.98
C VAL A 187 -0.44 -10.70 29.72
N ASP A 188 -0.05 -11.95 29.96
CA ASP A 188 1.21 -12.28 30.62
C ASP A 188 2.43 -11.95 29.74
N ALA A 189 3.49 -11.44 30.36
CA ALA A 189 4.73 -11.10 29.64
C ALA A 189 5.38 -12.31 28.94
N SER A 190 5.19 -13.52 29.47
CA SER A 190 5.62 -14.77 28.83
C SER A 190 4.83 -15.10 27.56
N ALA A 191 3.52 -14.82 27.54
CA ALA A 191 2.69 -14.97 26.34
C ALA A 191 3.11 -13.97 25.26
N VAL A 192 3.39 -12.71 25.63
CA VAL A 192 3.94 -11.72 24.70
C VAL A 192 5.27 -12.18 24.12
N SER A 193 6.17 -12.68 24.96
CA SER A 193 7.49 -13.17 24.53
C SER A 193 7.36 -14.37 23.57
N ALA A 194 6.47 -15.32 23.88
CA ALA A 194 6.20 -16.47 23.01
C ALA A 194 5.57 -16.05 21.68
N ALA A 195 4.64 -15.09 21.71
CA ALA A 195 4.03 -14.53 20.50
C ALA A 195 5.05 -13.75 19.66
N GLN A 196 6.11 -13.19 20.25
CA GLN A 196 7.12 -12.43 19.51
C GLN A 196 8.00 -13.30 18.60
N SER A 197 8.05 -14.63 18.82
CA SER A 197 8.97 -15.53 18.12
C SER A 197 8.27 -16.74 17.46
N LEU A 198 7.07 -16.55 16.93
CA LEU A 198 6.32 -17.62 16.27
C LEU A 198 7.06 -18.09 15.01
N THR A 199 7.07 -19.40 14.79
CA THR A 199 7.56 -20.03 13.57
C THR A 199 6.51 -19.95 12.45
N ALA A 200 6.93 -20.15 11.19
CA ALA A 200 6.01 -20.21 10.06
C ALA A 200 4.93 -21.29 10.23
N SER A 201 5.28 -22.47 10.74
CA SER A 201 4.33 -23.56 10.99
C SER A 201 3.34 -23.22 12.11
N GLN A 202 3.76 -22.50 13.15
CA GLN A 202 2.85 -22.03 14.20
C GLN A 202 1.87 -21.00 13.65
N LEU A 203 2.35 -20.04 12.84
CA LEU A 203 1.47 -19.07 12.20
C LEU A 203 0.50 -19.75 11.24
N GLU A 204 0.95 -20.72 10.45
CA GLU A 204 0.06 -21.51 9.58
C GLU A 204 -1.05 -22.18 10.42
N ALA A 205 -0.70 -22.82 11.54
CA ALA A 205 -1.66 -23.45 12.43
C ALA A 205 -2.65 -22.43 13.04
N ILE A 206 -2.16 -21.27 13.47
CA ILE A 206 -2.98 -20.19 14.04
C ILE A 206 -3.99 -19.68 12.99
N TYR A 207 -3.56 -19.39 11.76
CA TYR A 207 -4.44 -18.88 10.70
C TYR A 207 -5.43 -19.94 10.16
N LYS A 208 -5.18 -21.23 10.39
CA LYS A 208 -6.10 -22.34 10.06
C LYS A 208 -7.01 -22.74 11.24
N ALA A 209 -6.80 -22.19 12.43
CA ALA A 209 -7.51 -22.60 13.63
C ALA A 209 -9.00 -22.24 13.56
N SER A 210 -9.84 -23.06 14.19
CA SER A 210 -11.28 -22.81 14.34
C SER A 210 -11.60 -21.90 15.54
N SER A 211 -10.68 -21.75 16.48
CA SER A 211 -10.78 -20.89 17.66
C SER A 211 -9.45 -20.17 17.95
N PRO A 212 -9.46 -19.07 18.73
CA PRO A 212 -8.22 -18.45 19.22
C PRO A 212 -7.24 -19.48 19.80
N THR A 213 -5.96 -19.30 19.53
CA THR A 213 -4.92 -20.31 19.84
C THR A 213 -4.23 -19.99 21.16
N PRO A 214 -4.21 -20.90 22.15
CA PRO A 214 -3.45 -20.70 23.39
C PRO A 214 -1.98 -20.43 23.12
N ILE A 215 -1.35 -19.56 23.91
CA ILE A 215 0.05 -19.18 23.72
C ILE A 215 0.85 -19.20 25.01
N GLY A 216 2.06 -19.77 24.95
CA GLY A 216 2.92 -19.91 26.12
C GLY A 216 2.34 -20.89 27.14
N SER A 217 2.51 -20.58 28.42
CA SER A 217 2.02 -21.36 29.56
C SER A 217 0.89 -20.68 30.33
N SER A 218 0.38 -19.55 29.82
CA SER A 218 -0.75 -18.82 30.41
C SER A 218 -2.07 -19.20 29.73
N ASP A 219 -3.18 -18.69 30.26
CA ASP A 219 -4.51 -18.82 29.64
C ASP A 219 -4.74 -17.82 28.47
N ASP A 220 -3.71 -17.05 28.11
CA ASP A 220 -3.75 -16.09 27.02
C ASP A 220 -3.88 -16.78 25.65
N VAL A 221 -4.52 -16.09 24.72
CA VAL A 221 -4.72 -16.60 23.36
C VAL A 221 -4.30 -15.61 22.28
N ILE A 222 -3.88 -16.16 21.14
CA ILE A 222 -3.65 -15.42 19.90
C ILE A 222 -4.93 -15.39 19.08
N VAL A 223 -5.29 -14.20 18.60
CA VAL A 223 -6.36 -13.97 17.63
C VAL A 223 -5.74 -13.50 16.31
N PRO A 224 -5.73 -14.34 15.26
CA PRO A 224 -5.27 -13.92 13.95
C PRO A 224 -6.25 -12.94 13.30
N VAL A 225 -5.69 -11.91 12.67
CA VAL A 225 -6.42 -10.90 11.92
C VAL A 225 -5.89 -10.88 10.48
N GLU A 226 -6.80 -10.71 9.53
CA GLU A 226 -6.49 -10.46 8.13
C GLU A 226 -6.94 -9.06 7.70
N PRO A 227 -6.16 -8.38 6.86
CA PRO A 227 -6.63 -7.16 6.20
C PRO A 227 -7.84 -7.37 5.27
N GLN A 228 -8.35 -6.28 4.72
CA GLN A 228 -9.40 -6.28 3.70
C GLN A 228 -9.09 -7.19 2.50
N ALA A 229 -10.12 -7.76 1.86
CA ALA A 229 -9.99 -8.75 0.77
C ALA A 229 -9.18 -8.28 -0.46
N GLY A 230 -9.06 -6.96 -0.68
CA GLY A 230 -8.26 -6.36 -1.76
C GLY A 230 -6.76 -6.22 -1.45
N SER A 231 -6.33 -6.51 -0.22
CA SER A 231 -4.94 -6.40 0.22
C SER A 231 -4.05 -7.42 -0.50
N GLY A 232 -2.93 -6.94 -1.04
CA GLY A 232 -1.89 -7.82 -1.58
C GLY A 232 -1.07 -8.47 -0.47
N THR A 233 -0.88 -7.79 0.66
CA THR A 233 -0.20 -8.37 1.84
C THR A 233 -0.94 -9.56 2.41
N ARG A 234 -2.27 -9.52 2.47
CA ARG A 234 -3.09 -10.68 2.84
C ARG A 234 -2.83 -11.88 1.93
N LYS A 235 -2.97 -11.69 0.62
CA LYS A 235 -2.79 -12.77 -0.37
C LYS A 235 -1.39 -13.34 -0.33
N PHE A 236 -0.39 -12.46 -0.27
CA PHE A 236 1.01 -12.85 -0.14
C PHE A 236 1.24 -13.64 1.15
N TRP A 237 0.76 -13.15 2.29
CA TRP A 237 0.91 -13.79 3.58
C TRP A 237 0.31 -15.20 3.60
N ASN A 238 -0.90 -15.36 3.08
CA ASN A 238 -1.57 -16.66 3.04
C ASN A 238 -0.86 -17.66 2.14
N LYS A 239 -0.22 -17.21 1.06
CA LYS A 239 0.66 -18.05 0.24
C LYS A 239 1.95 -18.39 0.99
N ALA A 240 2.60 -17.40 1.60
CA ALA A 240 3.83 -17.59 2.35
C ALA A 240 3.65 -18.58 3.52
N LEU A 241 2.50 -18.55 4.20
CA LEU A 241 2.15 -19.50 5.25
C LEU A 241 1.90 -20.93 4.74
N ASN A 242 1.55 -21.11 3.47
CA ASN A 242 1.31 -22.44 2.94
C ASN A 242 2.63 -23.20 2.77
N SER A 243 3.03 -23.92 3.83
CA SER A 243 4.28 -24.67 3.87
C SER A 243 4.39 -25.79 2.85
N ALA A 244 3.28 -26.18 2.20
CA ALA A 244 3.29 -27.22 1.17
C ALA A 244 3.90 -26.75 -0.15
N ASP A 245 3.63 -25.51 -0.58
CA ASP A 245 4.02 -25.04 -1.92
C ASP A 245 4.37 -23.54 -2.04
N HIS A 246 4.02 -22.71 -1.06
CA HIS A 246 4.19 -21.25 -1.08
C HIS A 246 3.60 -20.52 -2.31
N SER A 247 2.69 -21.17 -3.03
CA SER A 247 2.12 -20.73 -4.31
C SER A 247 0.61 -20.55 -4.25
N THR A 248 -0.06 -21.33 -3.40
CA THR A 248 -1.50 -21.28 -3.15
C THR A 248 -1.79 -20.75 -1.75
N GLU A 249 -2.89 -20.03 -1.58
CA GLU A 249 -3.30 -19.52 -0.27
C GLU A 249 -3.76 -20.66 0.64
N ILE A 250 -3.41 -20.60 1.93
CA ILE A 250 -3.99 -21.50 2.93
C ILE A 250 -5.52 -21.33 3.01
N SER A 251 -6.21 -22.40 3.46
CA SER A 251 -7.61 -22.29 3.86
C SER A 251 -7.71 -21.61 5.22
N ILE A 252 -8.37 -20.45 5.26
CA ILE A 252 -8.51 -19.64 6.47
C ILE A 252 -9.51 -20.27 7.45
N GLY A 253 -9.11 -20.37 8.72
CA GLY A 253 -9.93 -20.92 9.79
C GLY A 253 -10.90 -19.91 10.41
N ALA A 254 -11.89 -20.41 11.14
CA ALA A 254 -12.93 -19.58 11.76
C ALA A 254 -12.43 -18.66 12.90
N ALA A 255 -11.21 -18.87 13.39
CA ALA A 255 -10.56 -17.99 14.37
C ALA A 255 -10.14 -16.64 13.78
N VAL A 256 -10.00 -16.54 12.46
CA VAL A 256 -9.49 -15.35 11.79
C VAL A 256 -10.55 -14.27 11.73
N VAL A 257 -10.22 -13.09 12.24
CA VAL A 257 -11.04 -11.89 12.10
C VAL A 257 -10.55 -11.11 10.88
N SER A 258 -11.43 -10.71 9.96
CA SER A 258 -11.02 -9.98 8.75
C SER A 258 -11.55 -8.56 8.74
N GLY A 259 -10.71 -7.57 8.43
CA GLY A 259 -11.15 -6.19 8.26
C GLY A 259 -10.08 -5.13 8.49
N GLY A 260 -10.44 -3.90 8.09
CA GLY A 260 -9.63 -2.71 8.30
C GLY A 260 -8.42 -2.60 7.36
N PRO A 261 -7.65 -1.50 7.50
CA PRO A 261 -6.44 -1.23 6.72
C PRO A 261 -5.30 -2.19 7.02
N GLU A 262 -4.54 -2.59 6.00
CA GLU A 262 -3.23 -3.22 6.18
C GLU A 262 -2.21 -2.14 6.60
N ASN A 263 -1.10 -2.52 7.24
CA ASN A 263 -0.01 -1.60 7.60
C ASN A 263 -0.40 -0.39 8.49
N ASP A 264 -1.51 -0.46 9.22
CA ASP A 264 -2.02 0.62 10.06
C ASP A 264 -2.31 0.11 11.48
N GLY A 265 -1.59 0.64 12.47
CA GLY A 265 -1.77 0.22 13.87
C GLY A 265 -2.98 0.82 14.58
N THR A 266 -3.67 1.75 13.94
CA THR A 266 -4.99 2.26 14.37
C THR A 266 -6.15 1.42 13.83
N ASN A 267 -5.87 0.34 13.09
CA ASN A 267 -6.88 -0.59 12.59
C ASN A 267 -7.83 -1.05 13.72
N SER A 268 -9.11 -0.66 13.60
CA SER A 268 -10.13 -0.97 14.60
C SER A 268 -10.46 -2.45 14.72
N THR A 269 -10.32 -3.23 13.64
CA THR A 269 -10.43 -4.69 13.67
C THR A 269 -9.30 -5.31 14.49
N LEU A 270 -8.07 -4.83 14.31
CA LEU A 270 -6.91 -5.25 15.11
C LEU A 270 -7.10 -4.88 16.59
N ALA A 271 -7.54 -3.66 16.87
CA ALA A 271 -7.81 -3.19 18.23
C ALA A 271 -8.93 -3.98 18.91
N ALA A 272 -10.02 -4.29 18.21
CA ALA A 272 -11.12 -5.08 18.75
C ALA A 272 -10.74 -6.55 18.99
N ALA A 273 -9.85 -7.11 18.15
CA ALA A 273 -9.31 -8.45 18.35
C ALA A 273 -8.38 -8.52 19.58
N ALA A 274 -7.64 -7.44 19.87
CA ALA A 274 -6.80 -7.29 21.05
C ALA A 274 -7.65 -6.88 22.29
N GLY A 275 -8.46 -7.82 22.78
CA GLY A 275 -9.24 -7.69 24.02
C GLY A 275 -8.47 -8.16 25.27
N ALA A 276 -9.15 -8.27 26.41
CA ALA A 276 -8.53 -8.87 27.60
C ALA A 276 -8.04 -10.30 27.33
N ASP A 277 -6.87 -10.63 27.87
CA ASP A 277 -6.23 -11.96 27.82
C ASP A 277 -5.95 -12.43 26.37
N LYS A 278 -5.79 -11.47 25.45
CA LYS A 278 -5.64 -11.70 24.00
C LYS A 278 -4.48 -10.93 23.39
N ILE A 279 -3.78 -11.58 22.47
CA ILE A 279 -2.82 -10.95 21.56
C ILE A 279 -3.39 -11.06 20.15
N ALA A 280 -3.67 -9.92 19.51
CA ALA A 280 -4.04 -9.92 18.10
C ALA A 280 -2.79 -9.85 17.22
N ILE A 281 -2.76 -10.65 16.16
CA ILE A 281 -1.68 -10.62 15.17
C ILE A 281 -2.25 -10.32 13.78
N ILE A 282 -1.54 -9.51 12.98
CA ILE A 282 -1.93 -9.18 11.60
C ILE A 282 -0.69 -9.17 10.71
N PRO A 283 -0.73 -9.65 9.45
CA PRO A 283 0.40 -9.49 8.55
C PRO A 283 0.69 -8.00 8.32
N PHE A 284 1.98 -7.67 8.34
CA PHE A 284 2.47 -6.29 8.30
C PHE A 284 3.76 -6.22 7.46
N SER A 285 3.83 -5.25 6.56
CA SER A 285 5.02 -4.96 5.77
C SER A 285 6.11 -4.40 6.67
N VAL A 286 7.28 -5.05 6.65
CA VAL A 286 8.46 -4.58 7.38
C VAL A 286 8.90 -3.23 6.83
N ALA A 287 8.82 -2.99 5.51
CA ALA A 287 9.11 -1.69 4.93
C ALA A 287 8.16 -0.60 5.45
N SER A 288 6.85 -0.84 5.50
CA SER A 288 5.89 0.14 6.05
C SER A 288 6.14 0.42 7.53
N TYR A 289 6.49 -0.58 8.33
CA TYR A 289 6.85 -0.38 9.74
C TYR A 289 8.10 0.48 9.89
N ILE A 290 9.17 0.16 9.14
CA ILE A 290 10.41 0.94 9.12
C ILE A 290 10.12 2.38 8.69
N ALA A 291 9.34 2.58 7.63
CA ALA A 291 8.98 3.92 7.15
C ALA A 291 8.25 4.75 8.21
N GLN A 292 7.20 4.19 8.82
CA GLN A 292 6.43 4.88 9.86
C GLN A 292 7.26 5.16 11.11
N ASN A 293 8.10 4.21 11.52
CA ASN A 293 8.92 4.36 12.71
C ASN A 293 10.09 5.32 12.47
N ASN A 294 10.80 5.25 11.34
CA ASN A 294 11.92 6.15 11.05
C ASN A 294 11.47 7.60 10.84
N LEU A 295 10.24 7.81 10.38
CA LEU A 295 9.73 9.11 9.93
C LEU A 295 8.57 9.60 10.79
N ASP A 296 8.56 9.17 12.05
CA ASP A 296 7.58 9.58 13.04
C ASP A 296 7.39 11.11 13.04
N ASN A 297 6.13 11.52 13.18
CA ASN A 297 5.64 12.89 12.96
C ASN A 297 6.21 13.93 13.94
N THR A 298 6.95 13.47 14.96
CA THR A 298 7.70 14.26 15.92
C THR A 298 8.96 14.89 15.30
N GLN A 299 9.45 14.35 14.17
CA GLN A 299 10.49 15.01 13.39
C GLN A 299 9.91 16.13 12.54
N SER A 300 10.39 17.36 12.76
CA SER A 300 9.98 18.56 12.02
C SER A 300 10.10 18.34 10.50
N GLY A 301 8.98 18.45 9.77
CA GLY A 301 8.95 18.38 8.31
C GLY A 301 8.29 17.13 7.70
N PHE A 302 7.93 16.11 8.49
CA PHE A 302 7.33 14.87 7.99
C PHE A 302 5.79 14.85 8.04
N ALA A 303 5.17 15.49 9.04
CA ALA A 303 3.71 15.67 9.09
C ALA A 303 3.16 16.41 7.85
N ALA A 304 3.94 17.33 7.28
CA ALA A 304 3.60 18.06 6.05
C ALA A 304 3.77 17.22 4.76
N LYS A 305 4.35 16.01 4.85
CA LYS A 305 4.60 15.11 3.71
C LYS A 305 3.64 13.91 3.66
N GLY A 306 2.68 13.84 4.58
CA GLY A 306 1.59 12.86 4.57
C GLY A 306 1.92 11.49 5.16
N ILE A 307 3.07 11.32 5.82
CA ILE A 307 3.46 10.09 6.51
C ILE A 307 2.97 10.19 7.95
N VAL A 308 2.14 9.24 8.37
CA VAL A 308 1.59 9.17 9.73
C VAL A 308 2.08 7.90 10.38
N ASN A 309 2.78 8.03 11.50
CA ASN A 309 3.12 6.86 12.31
C ASN A 309 1.88 6.38 13.06
N THR A 310 1.34 5.25 12.62
CA THR A 310 0.21 4.56 13.25
C THR A 310 0.65 3.36 14.09
N THR A 311 1.95 3.03 14.09
CA THR A 311 2.48 1.80 14.70
C THR A 311 2.73 1.90 16.19
N THR A 312 2.42 3.04 16.82
CA THR A 312 2.54 3.23 18.27
C THR A 312 1.76 2.14 19.03
N GLY A 313 2.46 1.43 19.92
CA GLY A 313 1.88 0.32 20.67
C GLY A 313 1.77 -1.00 19.89
N LEU A 314 2.41 -1.09 18.72
CA LEU A 314 2.64 -2.35 18.00
C LEU A 314 4.12 -2.75 18.07
N SER A 315 4.37 -4.05 18.16
CA SER A 315 5.69 -4.64 17.90
C SER A 315 5.61 -5.58 16.68
N LEU A 316 6.73 -5.77 15.97
CA LEU A 316 6.79 -6.75 14.88
C LEU A 316 7.40 -8.07 15.37
N GLY A 317 6.71 -9.17 15.10
CA GLY A 317 7.17 -10.52 15.37
C GLY A 317 8.45 -10.86 14.60
N SER A 318 9.28 -11.68 15.22
CA SER A 318 10.49 -12.27 14.66
C SER A 318 10.19 -13.71 14.26
N LEU A 319 9.90 -13.92 12.98
CA LEU A 319 9.52 -15.23 12.46
C LEU A 319 10.65 -16.24 12.70
N GLY A 320 10.38 -17.28 13.49
CA GLY A 320 11.39 -18.27 13.89
C GLY A 320 12.62 -17.67 14.56
N GLY A 321 12.45 -16.54 15.27
CA GLY A 321 13.55 -15.80 15.91
C GLY A 321 14.34 -14.87 14.97
N VAL A 322 13.96 -14.77 13.69
CA VAL A 322 14.61 -13.85 12.74
C VAL A 322 13.76 -12.59 12.60
N ALA A 323 14.28 -11.45 13.08
CA ALA A 323 13.62 -10.16 12.94
C ALA A 323 13.66 -9.67 11.49
N GLY A 324 12.58 -9.01 11.04
CA GLY A 324 12.52 -8.41 9.70
C GLY A 324 13.42 -7.20 9.51
N TYR A 325 13.84 -6.55 10.60
CA TYR A 325 14.67 -5.35 10.59
C TYR A 325 15.77 -5.42 11.64
N THR A 326 16.73 -4.51 11.53
CA THR A 326 17.78 -4.25 12.54
C THR A 326 17.79 -2.75 12.89
N GLY A 327 18.60 -2.38 13.89
CA GLY A 327 18.67 -1.00 14.39
C GLY A 327 17.68 -0.72 15.53
N SER A 328 17.58 0.54 15.91
CA SER A 328 16.77 1.00 17.04
C SER A 328 16.31 2.45 16.84
N GLY A 329 15.23 2.85 17.52
CA GLY A 329 14.70 4.21 17.39
C GLY A 329 14.37 4.52 15.93
N HIS A 330 14.66 5.73 15.45
CA HIS A 330 14.37 6.17 14.07
C HIS A 330 15.42 5.75 13.03
N ALA A 331 16.23 4.73 13.33
CA ALA A 331 17.30 4.25 12.47
C ALA A 331 17.14 2.76 12.16
N LEU A 332 15.90 2.31 11.92
CA LEU A 332 15.63 0.93 11.51
C LEU A 332 16.05 0.72 10.06
N THR A 333 16.57 -0.46 9.77
CA THR A 333 16.97 -0.89 8.42
C THR A 333 16.51 -2.32 8.14
N PRO A 334 16.26 -2.69 6.87
CA PRO A 334 15.90 -4.06 6.50
C PRO A 334 16.96 -5.07 6.96
N ASN A 335 16.51 -6.19 7.52
CA ASN A 335 17.40 -7.32 7.76
C ASN A 335 17.59 -8.10 6.45
N THR A 336 18.80 -8.03 5.89
CA THR A 336 19.10 -8.58 4.56
C THR A 336 18.88 -10.08 4.45
N SER A 337 19.08 -10.85 5.53
CA SER A 337 18.81 -12.29 5.54
C SER A 337 17.32 -12.58 5.42
N TYR A 338 16.48 -11.76 6.07
CA TYR A 338 15.03 -11.87 6.02
C TYR A 338 14.44 -11.45 4.67
N TYR A 339 15.06 -10.48 3.99
CA TYR A 339 14.63 -9.99 2.67
C TYR A 339 15.12 -10.87 1.50
N SER A 340 15.83 -11.96 1.79
CA SER A 340 16.38 -12.86 0.76
C SER A 340 15.29 -13.56 -0.05
N GLY A 341 15.52 -13.76 -1.36
CA GLY A 341 14.56 -14.41 -2.25
C GLY A 341 14.21 -15.87 -1.91
N SER A 342 15.02 -16.52 -1.08
CA SER A 342 14.75 -17.85 -0.53
C SER A 342 13.77 -17.83 0.64
N ASN A 343 13.53 -16.67 1.27
CA ASN A 343 12.54 -16.54 2.32
C ASN A 343 11.15 -16.36 1.68
N PRO A 344 10.18 -17.28 1.94
CA PRO A 344 8.83 -17.18 1.38
C PRO A 344 8.06 -15.95 1.89
N PHE A 345 8.53 -15.31 2.95
CA PHE A 345 7.96 -14.08 3.50
C PHE A 345 8.58 -12.80 2.92
N SER A 346 9.47 -12.93 1.93
CA SER A 346 9.99 -11.79 1.16
C SER A 346 9.30 -11.65 -0.19
N ARG A 347 9.14 -10.42 -0.69
CA ARG A 347 8.52 -10.14 -1.99
C ARG A 347 9.12 -8.94 -2.69
N THR A 348 9.17 -9.01 -4.02
CA THR A 348 9.35 -7.82 -4.83
C THR A 348 8.01 -7.10 -4.93
N THR A 349 8.01 -5.80 -4.65
CA THR A 349 6.87 -4.89 -4.86
C THR A 349 7.03 -4.13 -6.17
N TYR A 350 5.93 -3.62 -6.71
CA TYR A 350 5.86 -3.07 -8.05
C TYR A 350 5.10 -1.74 -8.09
N VAL A 351 5.57 -0.87 -8.98
CA VAL A 351 4.71 0.15 -9.59
C VAL A 351 4.29 -0.39 -10.95
N ILE A 352 2.99 -0.29 -11.24
CA ILE A 352 2.38 -0.83 -12.45
C ILE A 352 1.91 0.34 -13.30
N VAL A 353 2.21 0.29 -14.59
CA VAL A 353 1.77 1.30 -15.57
C VAL A 353 1.17 0.61 -16.79
N SER A 354 0.54 1.36 -17.68
CA SER A 354 0.19 0.83 -19.01
C SER A 354 1.47 0.59 -19.82
N TYR A 355 1.62 -0.61 -20.38
CA TYR A 355 2.74 -0.95 -21.24
C TYR A 355 2.78 -0.08 -22.50
N ASP A 356 1.63 0.13 -23.14
CA ASP A 356 1.51 1.02 -24.31
C ASP A 356 2.01 2.43 -24.04
N ARG A 357 1.77 2.96 -22.83
CA ARG A 357 2.21 4.31 -22.48
C ARG A 357 3.70 4.40 -22.14
N VAL A 358 4.40 3.29 -21.99
CA VAL A 358 5.85 3.29 -21.71
C VAL A 358 6.68 2.59 -22.79
N ASN A 359 6.04 2.00 -23.79
CA ASN A 359 6.70 1.44 -24.97
C ASN A 359 6.93 2.54 -26.02
N PRO A 360 8.19 2.91 -26.34
CA PRO A 360 8.50 3.97 -27.30
C PRO A 360 7.98 3.73 -28.72
N SER A 361 7.63 2.49 -29.08
CA SER A 361 7.04 2.16 -30.39
C SER A 361 5.52 2.31 -30.45
N SER A 362 4.85 2.55 -29.32
CA SER A 362 3.39 2.68 -29.27
C SER A 362 2.96 4.11 -29.65
N SER A 363 1.83 4.25 -30.33
CA SER A 363 1.22 5.56 -30.59
C SER A 363 0.73 6.26 -29.32
N ASN A 364 0.54 5.51 -28.24
CA ASN A 364 0.12 6.01 -26.93
C ASN A 364 1.30 6.32 -26.00
N TYR A 365 2.54 6.27 -26.52
CA TYR A 365 3.74 6.47 -25.72
C TYR A 365 3.74 7.83 -25.00
N ASP A 366 3.97 7.78 -23.70
CA ASP A 366 4.06 8.93 -22.82
C ASP A 366 5.47 8.97 -22.21
N LYS A 367 6.33 9.81 -22.77
CA LYS A 367 7.73 9.94 -22.35
C LYS A 367 7.86 10.28 -20.86
N GLY A 368 6.95 11.08 -20.31
CA GLY A 368 7.05 11.44 -18.89
C GLY A 368 6.67 10.28 -17.99
N LEU A 369 5.64 9.50 -18.33
CA LEU A 369 5.31 8.28 -17.58
C LEU A 369 6.44 7.26 -17.68
N ALA A 370 7.01 7.08 -18.88
CA ALA A 370 8.17 6.20 -19.09
C ALA A 370 9.36 6.62 -18.21
N ASN A 371 9.71 7.93 -18.20
CA ASN A 371 10.78 8.45 -17.36
C ASN A 371 10.51 8.25 -15.85
N ALA A 372 9.27 8.41 -15.41
CA ALA A 372 8.90 8.25 -14.00
C ALA A 372 9.15 6.82 -13.48
N VAL A 373 9.19 5.83 -14.37
CA VAL A 373 9.46 4.41 -14.05
C VAL A 373 10.71 3.84 -14.77
N ASP A 374 11.59 4.70 -15.27
CA ASP A 374 12.81 4.29 -15.96
C ASP A 374 13.92 3.95 -14.93
N PRO A 375 14.39 2.70 -14.84
CA PRO A 375 15.41 2.32 -13.86
C PRO A 375 16.78 2.96 -14.11
N THR A 376 16.99 3.64 -15.23
CA THR A 376 18.23 4.38 -15.54
C THR A 376 18.22 5.82 -15.03
N ILE A 377 17.05 6.37 -14.67
CA ILE A 377 16.90 7.73 -14.18
C ILE A 377 17.01 7.75 -12.64
N PRO A 378 18.03 8.38 -12.04
CA PRO A 378 18.33 8.30 -10.60
C PRO A 378 17.18 8.62 -9.63
N THR A 379 16.20 9.42 -10.06
CA THR A 379 15.07 9.86 -9.25
C THR A 379 13.75 9.18 -9.61
N SER A 380 13.74 8.23 -10.55
CA SER A 380 12.53 7.49 -10.94
C SER A 380 12.05 6.56 -9.82
N LEU A 381 10.80 6.11 -9.89
CA LEU A 381 10.27 5.10 -8.98
C LEU A 381 10.95 3.73 -9.15
N ALA A 382 11.67 3.49 -10.24
CA ALA A 382 12.27 2.19 -10.57
C ALA A 382 13.79 2.12 -10.32
N TYR A 383 14.43 3.24 -10.05
CA TYR A 383 15.89 3.28 -9.96
C TYR A 383 16.45 2.49 -8.78
N TRP A 384 17.46 1.68 -9.11
CA TRP A 384 18.38 0.99 -8.22
C TRP A 384 19.73 0.94 -8.92
N SER A 385 20.77 1.47 -8.30
CA SER A 385 22.12 1.50 -8.84
C SER A 385 22.71 0.08 -9.00
N ALA A 386 23.68 -0.02 -9.90
CA ALA A 386 24.56 -1.17 -9.95
C ALA A 386 25.34 -1.27 -8.62
N GLY A 387 25.30 -2.44 -7.99
CA GLY A 387 25.95 -2.66 -6.70
C GLY A 387 25.23 -2.15 -5.45
N ASP A 388 24.02 -1.58 -5.57
CA ASP A 388 23.22 -1.13 -4.41
C ASP A 388 23.94 -0.05 -3.58
N ASN A 389 24.59 0.91 -4.27
CA ASN A 389 25.41 1.98 -3.70
C ASN A 389 24.87 3.39 -4.06
N GLY A 390 23.56 3.53 -4.17
CA GLY A 390 22.91 4.78 -4.56
C GLY A 390 23.29 5.94 -3.64
N THR A 391 23.62 7.08 -4.24
CA THR A 391 23.95 8.30 -3.51
C THR A 391 22.73 8.90 -2.80
N ALA A 392 22.97 9.85 -1.90
CA ALA A 392 21.92 10.57 -1.17
C ALA A 392 20.87 11.26 -2.07
N ALA A 393 21.18 11.55 -3.33
CA ALA A 393 20.29 12.23 -4.28
C ALA A 393 19.44 11.28 -5.14
N THR A 394 19.45 9.97 -4.87
CA THR A 394 18.70 8.98 -5.66
C THR A 394 17.46 8.46 -4.94
N SER A 395 16.48 7.98 -5.72
CA SER A 395 15.29 7.34 -5.17
C SER A 395 15.62 6.01 -4.48
N GLU A 396 16.71 5.33 -4.87
CA GLU A 396 17.23 4.16 -4.15
C GLU A 396 17.49 4.47 -2.68
N LYS A 397 18.21 5.57 -2.39
CA LYS A 397 18.55 5.90 -1.00
C LYS A 397 17.30 6.25 -0.20
N VAL A 398 16.32 6.90 -0.82
CA VAL A 398 15.00 7.15 -0.22
C VAL A 398 14.32 5.82 0.11
N LYS A 399 14.17 4.92 -0.87
CA LYS A 399 13.55 3.59 -0.67
C LYS A 399 14.18 2.81 0.48
N LYS A 400 15.52 2.83 0.59
CA LYS A 400 16.24 2.20 1.70
C LYS A 400 15.90 2.79 3.06
N THR A 401 15.78 4.12 3.17
CA THR A 401 15.35 4.78 4.41
C THR A 401 13.92 4.39 4.81
N PHE A 402 13.07 4.09 3.82
CA PHE A 402 11.72 3.58 3.99
C PHE A 402 11.66 2.05 4.14
N GLY A 403 12.78 1.36 4.32
CA GLY A 403 12.80 -0.07 4.62
C GLY A 403 12.66 -1.01 3.42
N PHE A 404 12.88 -0.52 2.19
CA PHE A 404 12.97 -1.38 1.02
C PHE A 404 14.43 -1.79 0.75
N ALA A 405 14.63 -3.05 0.37
CA ALA A 405 15.90 -3.51 -0.20
C ALA A 405 15.83 -3.55 -1.74
N LYS A 406 16.96 -3.84 -2.39
CA LYS A 406 17.00 -4.00 -3.84
C LYS A 406 16.12 -5.19 -4.28
N PRO A 407 15.28 -5.05 -5.31
CA PRO A 407 14.45 -6.14 -5.82
C PRO A 407 15.25 -7.41 -6.11
N VAL A 408 14.78 -8.56 -5.63
CA VAL A 408 15.33 -9.87 -6.00
C VAL A 408 15.00 -10.20 -7.45
N SER A 409 13.77 -9.90 -7.90
CA SER A 409 13.37 -10.00 -9.29
C SER A 409 13.48 -8.62 -9.97
N ALA A 410 14.65 -8.30 -10.51
CA ALA A 410 14.87 -7.05 -11.24
C ALA A 410 14.24 -7.04 -12.66
N ALA A 411 13.78 -8.20 -13.15
CA ALA A 411 13.14 -8.31 -14.45
C ALA A 411 11.77 -7.62 -14.44
N LYS A 412 11.59 -6.66 -15.35
CA LYS A 412 10.29 -6.08 -15.68
C LYS A 412 9.43 -7.16 -16.33
N ARG A 413 8.14 -7.18 -16.02
CA ARG A 413 7.21 -8.20 -16.55
C ARG A 413 6.01 -7.51 -17.17
N SER A 414 5.69 -7.85 -18.42
CA SER A 414 4.43 -7.47 -19.05
C SER A 414 3.34 -8.43 -18.57
N ASN A 415 2.13 -7.92 -18.35
CA ASN A 415 0.90 -8.70 -18.16
C ASN A 415 -0.14 -8.23 -19.16
#